data_AF-A0A0F3NVN0-F1
#
_entry.id   AF-A0A0F3NVN0-F1
#
_cell.length_a   1.000
_cell.length_b   1.000
_cell.length_c   1.000
_cell.angle_alpha   90.00
_cell.angle_beta   90.00
_cell.angle_gamma   90.00
#
_symmetry.space_group_name_H-M   'P 1'
#
loop_
_entity.id
_entity.type
_entity.pdbx_description
1 polymer ?
#
loop_
_entity_poly.entity_id
_entity_poly.type
_entity_poly.pdbx_seq_one_letter_code
_entity_poly.pdbx_strand_id
1 'polypeptide(L)'
;MRGASRISRTGNSDLRKSFYMPAMSALRYNCIIKQFSQRLSDSGKPKMLILIASMRKLLHIIYGVLKHNSPFNPNVSVHQK
;
A
#
# COMPACT_ATOMS: atom_id res chain seq x y z
N MET A 1 12.80 2.51 -21.79
CA MET A 1 12.94 3.93 -21.40
C MET A 1 12.50 4.10 -19.95
N ARG A 2 13.43 4.32 -19.00
CA ARG A 2 13.09 4.58 -17.59
C ARG A 2 12.94 6.09 -17.38
N GLY A 3 11.83 6.65 -17.87
CA GLY A 3 11.47 8.05 -17.61
C GLY A 3 11.19 8.28 -16.13
N ALA A 4 11.48 9.48 -15.63
CA ALA A 4 11.29 9.85 -14.23
C ALA A 4 9.93 9.36 -13.71
N SER A 5 9.94 8.57 -12.64
CA SER A 5 8.73 7.95 -12.09
C SER A 5 7.87 9.03 -11.44
N ARG A 6 6.97 9.62 -12.23
CA ARG A 6 6.01 10.62 -11.76
C ARG A 6 4.72 9.89 -11.40
N ILE A 7 4.17 10.23 -10.24
CA ILE A 7 2.87 9.73 -9.82
C ILE A 7 1.83 10.28 -10.78
N SER A 8 0.94 9.41 -11.27
CA SER A 8 -0.20 9.88 -12.07
C SER A 8 -1.04 10.87 -11.27
N ARG A 9 -1.56 11.92 -11.91
CA ARG A 9 -2.52 12.85 -11.29
C ARG A 9 -3.87 12.17 -11.03
N THR A 10 -4.10 10.99 -11.59
CA THR A 10 -5.31 10.19 -11.42
C THR A 10 -5.56 9.80 -9.96
N GLY A 11 -6.81 9.92 -9.52
CA GLY A 11 -7.26 9.63 -8.16
C GLY A 11 -7.28 10.85 -7.24
N ASN A 12 -7.92 10.71 -6.08
CA ASN A 12 -8.12 11.81 -5.13
C ASN A 12 -6.80 12.21 -4.44
N SER A 13 -6.42 13.49 -4.54
CA SER A 13 -5.22 14.07 -3.92
C SER A 13 -5.27 14.09 -2.41
N ASP A 14 -6.44 14.30 -1.83
CA ASP A 14 -6.62 14.41 -0.39
C ASP A 14 -6.46 13.04 0.26
N LEU A 15 -7.00 11.99 -0.38
CA LEU A 15 -6.74 10.61 0.06
C LEU A 15 -5.25 10.29 0.04
N ARG A 16 -4.50 10.68 -1.01
CA ARG A 16 -3.05 10.43 -1.03
C ARG A 16 -2.31 11.15 0.10
N LYS A 17 -2.70 12.40 0.41
CA LYS A 17 -2.15 13.16 1.54
C LYS A 17 -2.48 12.47 2.87
N SER A 18 -3.75 12.16 3.11
CA SER A 18 -4.21 11.57 4.37
C SER A 18 -3.63 10.18 4.61
N PHE A 19 -3.41 9.39 3.55
CA PHE A 19 -2.82 8.06 3.65
C PHE A 19 -1.30 8.02 3.69
N TYR A 20 -0.61 9.16 3.56
CA TYR A 20 0.86 9.21 3.61
C TYR A 20 1.40 8.77 4.98
N MET A 21 0.91 9.38 6.05
CA MET A 21 1.35 9.05 7.41
C MET A 21 0.93 7.63 7.83
N PRO A 22 -0.31 7.18 7.59
CA PRO A 22 -0.69 5.79 7.83
C PRO A 22 0.17 4.77 7.09
N ALA A 23 0.53 5.05 5.82
CA ALA A 23 1.40 4.17 5.05
C ALA A 23 2.82 4.07 5.63
N MET A 24 3.38 5.20 6.08
CA MET A 24 4.69 5.24 6.75
C MET A 24 4.68 4.43 8.05
N SER A 25 3.65 4.58 8.88
CA SER A 25 3.49 3.77 10.10
C SER A 25 3.31 2.29 9.80
N ALA A 26 2.51 1.94 8.78
CA ALA A 26 2.28 0.55 8.40
C ALA A 26 3.54 -0.14 7.86
N LEU A 27 4.39 0.58 7.14
CA LEU A 27 5.69 0.05 6.69
C LEU A 27 6.58 -0.39 7.86
N ARG A 28 6.46 0.28 9.02
CA ARG A 28 7.26 -0.03 10.21
C ARG A 28 6.66 -1.13 11.07
N TYR A 29 5.36 -1.08 11.33
CA TYR A 29 4.69 -1.93 12.32
C TYR A 29 3.87 -3.08 11.73
N ASN A 30 3.36 -2.94 10.50
CA ASN A 30 2.51 -3.96 9.90
C ASN A 30 3.36 -4.95 9.09
N CYS A 31 3.47 -6.19 9.56
CA CYS A 31 4.24 -7.25 8.93
C CYS A 31 3.83 -7.52 7.47
N ILE A 32 2.54 -7.43 7.14
CA ILE A 32 2.01 -7.66 5.78
C ILE A 32 2.53 -6.59 4.82
N ILE A 33 2.42 -5.32 5.22
CA ILE A 33 2.84 -4.19 4.40
C ILE A 33 4.36 -4.14 4.31
N LYS A 34 5.07 -4.44 5.40
CA LYS A 34 6.53 -4.55 5.41
C LYS A 34 7.01 -5.62 4.43
N GLN A 35 6.45 -6.83 4.49
CA GLN A 35 6.80 -7.92 3.55
C GLN A 35 6.49 -7.55 2.10
N PHE A 36 5.34 -6.91 1.85
CA PHE A 36 4.99 -6.41 0.53
C PHE A 36 5.99 -5.37 0.02
N SER A 37 6.35 -4.40 0.85
CA SER A 37 7.32 -3.35 0.51
C SER A 37 8.71 -3.91 0.22
N GLN A 38 9.14 -4.93 0.99
CA GLN A 38 10.42 -5.60 0.80
C GLN A 38 10.45 -6.29 -0.57
N ARG A 39 9.41 -7.06 -0.92
CA ARG A 39 9.30 -7.71 -2.24
C ARG A 39 9.40 -6.71 -3.40
N LEU A 40 8.77 -5.53 -3.26
CA LEU A 40 8.87 -4.49 -4.27
C LEU A 40 10.25 -3.83 -4.32
N SER A 41 10.89 -3.66 -3.16
CA SER A 41 12.26 -3.16 -3.05
C SER A 41 13.25 -4.11 -3.72
N ASP A 42 13.13 -5.42 -3.46
CA ASP A 42 13.94 -6.47 -4.07
C ASP A 42 13.75 -6.54 -5.60
N SER A 43 12.56 -6.16 -6.07
CA SER A 43 12.26 -6.01 -7.51
C SER A 43 12.84 -4.72 -8.13
N GLY A 44 13.63 -3.94 -7.38
CA GLY A 44 14.28 -2.71 -7.85
C GLY A 44 13.32 -1.54 -8.10
N LYS A 45 12.14 -1.54 -7.47
CA LYS A 45 11.16 -0.46 -7.65
C LYS A 45 11.57 0.80 -6.88
N PRO A 46 11.29 2.01 -7.39
CA PRO A 46 11.63 3.24 -6.70
C PRO A 46 10.81 3.40 -5.42
N LYS A 47 11.42 3.95 -4.35
CA LYS A 47 10.81 4.11 -3.02
C LYS A 47 9.43 4.77 -3.06
N MET A 48 9.25 5.80 -3.91
CA MET A 48 7.96 6.49 -4.05
C MET A 48 6.85 5.55 -4.56
N LEU A 49 7.18 4.68 -5.50
CA LEU A 49 6.23 3.68 -6.03
C LEU A 49 5.88 2.64 -4.96
N ILE A 50 6.86 2.23 -4.15
CA ILE A 50 6.63 1.31 -3.03
C ILE A 50 5.67 1.92 -2.01
N LEU A 51 5.84 3.19 -1.67
CA LEU A 51 4.96 3.89 -0.73
C LEU A 51 3.51 3.96 -1.25
N ILE A 52 3.32 4.33 -2.52
CA ILE A 52 1.99 4.42 -3.14
C ILE A 52 1.34 3.04 -3.24
N ALA A 53 2.11 2.02 -3.62
CA ALA A 53 1.62 0.64 -3.65
C ALA A 53 1.21 0.17 -2.25
N SER A 54 1.93 0.59 -1.21
CA SER A 54 1.60 0.31 0.20
C SER A 54 0.32 1.03 0.64
N MET A 55 0.11 2.29 0.24
CA MET A 55 -1.16 3.01 0.47
C MET A 55 -2.35 2.27 -0.14
N ARG A 56 -2.21 1.81 -1.40
CA ARG A 56 -3.26 1.03 -2.07
C ARG A 56 -3.53 -0.28 -1.35
N LYS A 57 -2.48 -0.99 -0.90
CA LYS A 57 -2.63 -2.24 -0.15
C LYS A 57 -3.36 -2.01 1.18
N LEU A 58 -3.07 -0.94 1.89
CA LEU A 58 -3.80 -0.54 3.10
C LEU A 58 -5.27 -0.27 2.85
N LEU A 59 -5.57 0.51 1.81
CA LEU A 59 -6.96 0.80 1.42
C LEU A 59 -7.75 -0.48 1.14
N HIS A 60 -7.15 -1.46 0.47
CA HIS A 60 -7.78 -2.75 0.22
C HIS A 60 -8.04 -3.54 1.50
N ILE A 61 -7.11 -3.50 2.46
CA ILE A 61 -7.29 -4.15 3.76
C ILE A 61 -8.47 -3.52 4.51
N ILE A 62 -8.50 -2.19 4.60
CA ILE A 62 -9.58 -1.44 5.27
C ILE A 62 -10.92 -1.73 4.59
N TYR A 63 -10.96 -1.68 3.26
CA TYR A 63 -12.16 -1.97 2.49
C TYR A 63 -12.64 -3.41 2.70
N GLY A 64 -11.74 -4.39 2.77
CA GLY A 64 -12.09 -5.79 3.07
C GLY A 64 -12.72 -5.95 4.44
N VAL A 65 -12.15 -5.33 5.47
CA VAL A 65 -12.70 -5.33 6.84
C VAL A 65 -14.10 -4.72 6.87
N LEU A 66 -14.26 -3.53 6.25
CA LEU A 66 -15.53 -2.82 6.22
C LEU A 66 -16.61 -3.57 5.43
N LYS A 67 -16.25 -4.17 4.28
CA LYS A 67 -17.20 -4.88 3.42
C LYS A 67 -17.72 -6.16 4.07
N HIS A 68 -16.85 -6.90 4.75
CA HIS A 68 -17.19 -8.19 5.34
C HIS A 68 -17.59 -8.11 6.82
N ASN A 69 -17.58 -6.90 7.41
CA ASN A 69 -17.80 -6.66 8.84
C ASN A 69 -17.03 -7.63 9.75
N SER A 70 -15.88 -8.08 9.27
CA SER A 70 -15.07 -9.11 9.90
C SER A 70 -13.80 -8.46 10.43
N PRO A 71 -13.34 -8.80 11.64
CA PRO A 71 -12.15 -8.21 12.22
C PRO A 71 -10.93 -8.45 11.32
N PHE A 72 -9.97 -7.51 11.38
CA PHE A 72 -8.72 -7.63 10.64
C PHE A 72 -7.99 -8.91 11.03
N ASN A 73 -7.83 -9.82 10.06
CA ASN A 73 -7.09 -11.05 10.23
C ASN A 73 -5.74 -10.94 9.51
N PRO A 74 -4.61 -10.97 10.23
CA PRO A 74 -3.29 -10.76 9.64
C PRO A 74 -2.83 -11.88 8.69
N ASN A 75 -3.51 -13.04 8.72
CA ASN A 75 -3.23 -14.19 7.86
C ASN A 75 -4.03 -14.20 6.55
N VAL A 76 -4.83 -13.17 6.28
CA VAL A 76 -5.61 -13.13 5.03
C VAL A 76 -4.65 -12.76 3.91
N SER A 77 -4.16 -13.78 3.20
CA SER A 77 -3.43 -13.66 1.96
C SER A 77 -4.31 -12.93 0.95
N VAL A 78 -4.20 -11.60 0.88
CA VAL A 78 -4.87 -10.79 -0.14
C VAL A 78 -4.17 -11.06 -1.48
N HIS A 79 -4.44 -12.23 -2.06
CA HIS A 79 -4.31 -12.52 -3.47
C HIS A 79 -5.47 -11.82 -4.15
N GLN A 80 -5.20 -10.68 -4.78
CA GLN A 80 -6.14 -10.14 -5.75
C GLN A 80 -5.36 -9.73 -6.99
N LYS A 81 -5.76 -10.40 -8.07
CA LYS A 81 -5.31 -10.31 -9.46
C LYS A 81 -5.51 -8.91 -10.02
#